data_AF-A0AAN8EAM7-F1
#
_entry.id   AF-A0AAN8EAM7-F1
#
_cell.length_a   1.000
_cell.length_b   1.000
_cell.length_c   1.000
_cell.angle_alpha   90.00
_cell.angle_beta   90.00
_cell.angle_gamma   90.00
#
_symmetry.space_group_name_H-M   'P 1'
#
loop_
_entity.id
_entity.type
_entity.pdbx_description
1 polymer ?
#
loop_
_entity_poly.entity_id
_entity_poly.type
_entity_poly.pdbx_seq_one_letter_code
_entity_poly.pdbx_strand_id
1 'polypeptide(L)'
;MARTNGLKSSYFHHTGDSSSDSTSDMGWIAPLFYTAMKCRHHRMRLQAIRLIESTLHKEGIWDGNIAAIVARKAMALEEREFYDDLKAADEEFDLLSVPTVQELLLPVPPAEHRLKEAKVILPDGPSGRIILKCGFGTKFLPGSSTAIQYDDLAQTWSELVG
;
A
#
# COMPACT_ATOMS: atom_id res chain seq x y z
N MET A 1 -24.26 -11.35 21.65
CA MET A 1 -22.99 -10.60 21.81
C MET A 1 -22.21 -10.73 20.50
N ALA A 2 -22.56 -9.93 19.49
CA ALA A 2 -21.97 -10.03 18.15
C ALA A 2 -20.88 -8.94 18.00
N ARG A 3 -19.63 -9.36 17.76
CA ARG A 3 -18.51 -8.48 17.47
C ARG A 3 -18.57 -8.09 16.00
N THR A 4 -18.94 -6.85 15.72
CA THR A 4 -18.81 -6.25 14.39
C THR A 4 -17.35 -5.84 14.17
N ASN A 5 -16.57 -6.67 13.47
CA ASN A 5 -15.32 -6.23 12.86
C ASN A 5 -15.67 -5.39 11.62
N GLY A 6 -16.12 -4.16 11.86
CA GLY A 6 -16.40 -3.21 10.79
C GLY A 6 -15.10 -2.58 10.30
N LEU A 7 -14.71 -2.86 9.05
CA LEU A 7 -13.91 -1.91 8.29
C LEU A 7 -14.75 -0.64 8.16
N LYS A 8 -14.36 0.44 8.87
CA LYS A 8 -14.98 1.74 8.66
C LYS A 8 -14.49 2.30 7.34
N SER A 9 -15.40 2.30 6.35
CA SER A 9 -15.28 3.04 5.10
C SER A 9 -15.31 4.53 5.40
N SER A 10 -14.15 5.15 5.65
CA SER A 10 -13.99 6.60 5.56
C SER A 10 -12.63 6.90 4.92
N TYR A 11 -12.53 6.54 3.65
CA TYR A 11 -11.39 6.85 2.82
C TYR A 11 -11.94 7.70 1.68
N PHE A 12 -11.33 8.84 1.41
CA PHE A 12 -11.61 9.72 0.26
C PHE A 12 -12.87 10.59 0.36
N HIS A 13 -12.73 11.77 0.95
CA HIS A 13 -13.59 12.92 0.63
C HIS A 13 -12.71 13.98 -0.04
N HIS A 14 -13.12 14.46 -1.22
CA HIS A 14 -12.63 15.70 -1.79
C HIS A 14 -13.83 16.51 -2.29
N THR A 15 -13.87 17.80 -1.93
CA THR A 15 -14.85 18.78 -2.42
C THR A 15 -14.14 19.73 -3.37
N GLY A 16 -14.59 19.82 -4.63
CA GLY A 16 -14.23 20.90 -5.55
C GLY A 16 -13.63 20.44 -6.87
N ASP A 17 -14.33 20.81 -7.94
CA ASP A 17 -14.23 20.37 -9.34
C ASP A 17 -13.02 20.95 -10.11
N SER A 18 -12.30 20.09 -10.85
CA SER A 18 -11.67 20.45 -12.13
C SER A 18 -11.36 19.16 -12.92
N SER A 19 -11.82 19.15 -14.17
CA SER A 19 -11.82 18.06 -15.15
C SER A 19 -10.64 17.09 -15.04
N SER A 20 -10.87 15.94 -14.43
CA SER A 20 -9.97 14.79 -14.53
C SER A 20 -10.63 13.75 -15.42
N ASP A 21 -9.91 13.32 -16.43
CA ASP A 21 -10.29 12.25 -17.37
C ASP A 21 -10.36 10.94 -16.58
N SER A 22 -11.45 10.79 -15.83
CA SER A 22 -11.75 9.61 -15.03
C SER A 22 -12.46 8.65 -15.96
N THR A 23 -11.68 7.83 -16.67
CA THR A 23 -12.27 6.68 -17.34
C THR A 23 -12.89 5.81 -16.26
N SER A 24 -14.19 5.55 -16.40
CA SER A 24 -14.93 4.58 -15.59
C SER A 24 -14.53 3.16 -16.02
N ASP A 25 -13.22 2.91 -16.11
CA ASP A 25 -12.67 1.64 -16.54
C ASP A 25 -12.81 0.60 -15.44
N MET A 26 -12.93 -0.66 -15.87
CA MET A 26 -13.08 -1.86 -15.05
C MET A 26 -12.01 -1.90 -13.96
N GLY A 27 -12.40 -1.52 -12.73
CA GLY A 27 -11.44 -1.14 -11.71
C GLY A 27 -10.65 -2.30 -11.11
N TRP A 28 -9.34 -2.31 -11.32
CA TRP A 28 -8.40 -3.25 -10.71
C TRP A 28 -7.46 -2.62 -9.68
N ILE A 29 -7.37 -1.28 -9.59
CA ILE A 29 -6.49 -0.62 -8.62
C ILE A 29 -6.92 -0.98 -7.20
N ALA A 30 -8.22 -0.91 -6.89
CA ALA A 30 -8.75 -1.23 -5.56
C ALA A 30 -8.44 -2.68 -5.10
N PRO A 31 -8.76 -3.74 -5.88
CA PRO A 31 -8.43 -5.11 -5.47
C PRO A 31 -6.92 -5.39 -5.45
N LEU A 32 -6.13 -4.82 -6.37
CA LEU A 32 -4.67 -4.96 -6.34
C LEU A 32 -4.08 -4.26 -5.10
N PHE A 33 -4.55 -3.06 -4.78
CA PHE A 33 -4.12 -2.34 -3.59
C PHE A 33 -4.48 -3.11 -2.32
N TYR A 34 -5.70 -3.65 -2.23
CA TYR A 34 -6.07 -4.52 -1.12
C TYR A 34 -5.14 -5.73 -0.98
N THR A 35 -4.80 -6.37 -2.10
CA THR A 35 -3.85 -7.49 -2.15
C THR A 35 -2.48 -7.07 -1.64
N ALA A 36 -1.92 -5.97 -2.15
CA ALA A 36 -0.63 -5.44 -1.74
C ALA A 36 -0.60 -5.04 -0.25
N MET A 37 -1.73 -4.63 0.33
CA MET A 37 -1.81 -4.19 1.74
C MET A 37 -2.08 -5.32 2.73
N LYS A 38 -2.75 -6.41 2.32
CA LYS A 38 -3.27 -7.43 3.25
C LYS A 38 -2.79 -8.85 2.98
N CYS A 39 -2.38 -9.17 1.75
CA CYS A 39 -1.71 -10.43 1.46
C CYS A 39 -0.36 -10.48 2.18
N ARG A 40 0.13 -11.66 2.55
CA ARG A 40 1.42 -11.82 3.26
C ARG A 40 2.39 -12.73 2.51
N HIS A 41 2.06 -13.06 1.27
CA HIS A 41 2.95 -13.75 0.36
C HIS A 41 3.67 -12.69 -0.47
N HIS A 42 4.98 -12.58 -0.26
CA HIS A 42 5.85 -11.57 -0.85
C HIS A 42 5.63 -11.41 -2.36
N ARG A 43 5.76 -12.52 -3.10
CA ARG A 43 5.62 -12.54 -4.56
C ARG A 43 4.29 -11.99 -5.07
N MET A 44 3.19 -12.29 -4.39
CA MET A 44 1.84 -11.80 -4.74
C MET A 44 1.69 -10.31 -4.47
N ARG A 45 2.24 -9.82 -3.34
CA ARG A 45 2.20 -8.40 -2.99
C ARG A 45 3.00 -7.58 -3.98
N LEU A 46 4.24 -8.00 -4.27
CA LEU A 46 5.12 -7.30 -5.20
C LEU A 46 4.53 -7.28 -6.62
N GLN A 47 3.94 -8.38 -7.08
CA GLN A 47 3.24 -8.41 -8.37
C GLN A 47 2.05 -7.46 -8.42
N ALA A 48 1.24 -7.41 -7.36
CA ALA A 48 0.11 -6.49 -7.29
C ALA A 48 0.57 -5.03 -7.32
N ILE A 49 1.66 -4.68 -6.62
CA ILE A 49 2.25 -3.34 -6.65
C ILE A 49 2.72 -2.99 -8.06
N ARG A 50 3.46 -3.88 -8.73
CA ARG A 50 3.94 -3.64 -10.10
C ARG A 50 2.81 -3.49 -11.12
N LEU A 51 1.71 -4.23 -10.95
CA LEU A 51 0.51 -4.05 -11.78
C LEU A 51 -0.12 -2.66 -11.58
N ILE A 52 -0.20 -2.18 -10.34
CA ILE A 52 -0.67 -0.81 -10.05
C ILE A 52 0.30 0.22 -10.67
N GLU A 53 1.62 0.02 -10.56
CA GLU A 53 2.63 0.90 -11.15
C GLU A 53 2.56 0.97 -12.67
N SER A 54 2.08 -0.09 -13.32
CA SER A 54 1.84 -0.10 -14.77
C SER A 54 0.61 0.71 -15.19
N THR A 55 -0.18 1.21 -14.23
CA THR A 55 -1.42 1.96 -14.48
C THR A 55 -1.15 3.47 -14.46
N LEU A 56 -1.60 4.18 -15.51
CA LEU A 56 -1.44 5.64 -15.63
C LEU A 56 -2.71 6.43 -15.31
N HIS A 57 -3.86 5.76 -15.11
CA HIS A 57 -5.17 6.41 -14.92
C HIS A 57 -5.65 6.40 -13.47
N LYS A 58 -6.78 7.09 -13.24
CA LYS A 58 -7.51 7.11 -11.97
C LYS A 58 -8.81 6.32 -12.10
N GLU A 59 -9.15 5.54 -11.07
CA GLU A 59 -10.39 4.76 -10.98
C GLU A 59 -11.26 5.32 -9.85
N GLY A 60 -12.10 6.29 -10.18
CA GLY A 60 -12.87 7.03 -9.18
C GLY A 60 -11.96 7.72 -8.16
N ILE A 61 -11.97 7.24 -6.91
CA ILE A 61 -11.14 7.78 -5.81
C ILE A 61 -9.71 7.21 -5.81
N TRP A 62 -9.44 6.20 -6.64
CA TRP A 62 -8.15 5.54 -6.69
C TRP A 62 -7.24 6.20 -7.70
N ASP A 63 -6.18 6.84 -7.22
CA ASP A 63 -5.07 7.29 -8.04
C ASP A 63 -4.00 6.19 -8.07
N GLY A 64 -3.68 5.65 -9.25
CA GLY A 64 -2.75 4.53 -9.41
C GLY A 64 -1.35 4.84 -8.88
N ASN A 65 -0.85 6.04 -9.13
CA ASN A 65 0.47 6.45 -8.65
C ASN A 65 0.51 6.52 -7.12
N ILE A 66 -0.47 7.20 -6.52
CA ILE A 66 -0.58 7.28 -5.05
C ILE A 66 -0.75 5.89 -4.44
N ALA A 67 -1.58 5.04 -5.04
CA ALA A 67 -1.81 3.68 -4.58
C ALA A 67 -0.52 2.85 -4.61
N ALA A 68 0.26 2.93 -5.68
CA ALA A 68 1.56 2.26 -5.80
C ALA A 68 2.56 2.75 -4.74
N ILE A 69 2.73 4.07 -4.60
CA ILE A 69 3.63 4.69 -3.62
C ILE A 69 3.34 4.21 -2.20
N VAL A 70 2.06 4.26 -1.81
CA VAL A 70 1.61 3.81 -0.48
C VAL A 70 1.79 2.31 -0.30
N ALA A 71 1.39 1.50 -1.28
CA ALA A 71 1.46 0.05 -1.19
C ALA A 71 2.91 -0.45 -1.08
N ARG A 72 3.82 0.14 -1.87
CA ARG A 72 5.25 -0.16 -1.82
C ARG A 72 5.85 0.18 -0.46
N LYS A 73 5.50 1.35 0.10
CA LYS A 73 5.98 1.72 1.44
C LYS A 73 5.41 0.81 2.53
N ALA A 74 4.13 0.47 2.47
CA ALA A 74 3.50 -0.44 3.42
C ALA A 74 4.12 -1.84 3.39
N MET A 75 4.42 -2.37 2.20
CA MET A 75 5.16 -3.62 2.04
C MET A 75 6.55 -3.54 2.68
N ALA A 76 7.34 -2.51 2.35
CA ALA A 76 8.67 -2.32 2.91
C ALA A 76 8.67 -2.20 4.45
N LEU A 77 7.68 -1.53 5.03
CA LEU A 77 7.54 -1.42 6.49
C LEU A 77 7.19 -2.76 7.17
N GLU A 78 6.35 -3.59 6.52
CA GLU A 78 5.93 -4.89 7.05
C GLU A 78 6.99 -5.97 6.84
N GLU A 79 7.68 -5.97 5.69
CA GLU A 79 8.65 -6.98 5.31
C GLU A 79 10.05 -6.67 5.87
N ARG A 80 10.44 -5.40 5.99
CA ARG A 80 11.78 -4.99 6.46
C ARG A 80 12.86 -5.72 5.64
N GLU A 81 13.84 -6.33 6.30
CA GLU A 81 14.89 -7.14 5.66
C GLU A 81 14.51 -8.62 5.47
N PHE A 82 13.25 -9.01 5.74
CA PHE A 82 12.82 -10.41 5.81
C PHE A 82 12.98 -11.19 4.49
N TYR A 83 13.03 -10.50 3.35
CA TYR A 83 13.20 -11.08 2.01
C TYR A 83 14.42 -10.48 1.27
N ASP A 84 15.41 -9.95 2.00
CA ASP A 84 16.58 -9.28 1.39
C ASP A 84 17.38 -10.19 0.45
N ASP A 85 17.36 -11.50 0.68
CA ASP A 85 17.97 -12.53 -0.13
C ASP A 85 17.26 -12.78 -1.47
N LEU A 86 16.02 -12.30 -1.63
CA LEU A 86 15.20 -12.48 -2.84
C LEU A 86 15.25 -11.30 -3.82
N LYS A 87 15.92 -10.19 -3.47
CA LYS A 87 15.94 -8.96 -4.28
C LYS A 87 16.34 -9.17 -5.75
N ALA A 88 17.29 -10.06 -6.02
CA ALA A 88 17.67 -10.38 -7.40
C ALA A 88 16.54 -11.07 -8.17
N ALA A 89 15.88 -12.07 -7.55
CA ALA A 89 14.77 -12.79 -8.16
C ALA A 89 13.54 -11.88 -8.36
N ASP A 90 13.34 -10.91 -7.47
CA ASP A 90 12.29 -9.91 -7.61
C ASP A 90 12.43 -9.13 -8.91
N GLU A 91 13.64 -8.76 -9.33
CA GLU A 91 13.86 -8.00 -10.57
C GLU A 91 13.62 -8.83 -11.85
N GLU A 92 13.70 -10.16 -11.76
CA GLU A 92 13.71 -11.05 -12.93
C GLU A 92 12.35 -11.62 -13.33
N PHE A 93 11.33 -11.57 -12.47
CA PHE A 93 10.04 -12.19 -12.78
C PHE A 93 9.20 -11.40 -13.81
N ASP A 94 8.54 -12.12 -14.72
CA ASP A 94 7.56 -11.54 -15.66
C ASP A 94 6.25 -11.17 -14.94
N LEU A 95 5.77 -9.94 -15.15
CA LEU A 95 4.59 -9.38 -14.47
C LEU A 95 3.31 -10.18 -14.72
N LEU A 96 3.19 -10.84 -15.88
CA LEU A 96 2.03 -11.66 -16.25
C LEU A 96 2.21 -13.15 -15.93
N SER A 97 3.38 -13.55 -15.43
CA SER A 97 3.63 -14.93 -15.03
C SER A 97 2.85 -15.30 -13.76
N VAL A 98 2.40 -16.55 -13.73
CA VAL A 98 1.79 -17.15 -12.54
C VAL A 98 2.90 -17.49 -11.54
N PRO A 99 2.77 -17.09 -10.26
CA PRO A 99 3.73 -17.47 -9.23
C PRO A 99 3.91 -18.98 -9.14
N THR A 100 5.15 -19.41 -9.07
CA THR A 100 5.56 -20.79 -8.83
C THR A 100 5.15 -21.24 -7.43
N VAL A 101 5.07 -22.56 -7.23
CA VAL A 101 4.76 -23.14 -5.92
C VAL A 101 5.79 -22.71 -4.87
N GLN A 102 7.06 -22.60 -5.25
CA GLN A 102 8.16 -22.20 -4.37
C GLN A 102 7.98 -20.76 -3.87
N GLU A 103 7.62 -19.83 -4.76
CA GLU A 103 7.34 -18.44 -4.39
C GLU A 103 6.11 -18.31 -3.48
N LEU A 104 5.11 -19.19 -3.63
CA LEU A 104 3.93 -19.23 -2.77
C LEU A 104 4.19 -19.86 -1.40
N LEU A 105 5.25 -20.67 -1.28
CA LEU A 105 5.64 -21.33 -0.02
C LEU A 105 6.66 -20.54 0.79
N LEU A 106 7.05 -19.34 0.34
CA LEU A 106 7.91 -18.46 1.12
C LEU A 106 7.31 -18.19 2.50
N PRO A 107 8.14 -18.18 3.57
CA PRO A 107 7.64 -17.88 4.90
C PRO A 107 7.02 -16.48 4.91
N VAL A 108 6.00 -16.27 5.74
CA VAL A 108 5.32 -14.97 5.88
C VAL A 108 5.94 -14.14 7.00
N PRO A 109 5.89 -12.79 6.97
CA PRO A 109 6.47 -11.98 8.03
C PRO A 109 5.83 -12.29 9.39
N PRO A 110 6.59 -12.21 10.49
CA PRO A 110 6.11 -12.53 11.83
C PRO A 110 5.06 -11.53 12.31
N ALA A 111 4.25 -11.90 13.30
CA ALA A 111 3.03 -11.16 13.64
C ALA A 111 3.28 -9.73 14.13
N GLU A 112 4.43 -9.50 14.75
CA GLU A 112 4.98 -8.24 15.24
C GLU A 112 5.30 -7.24 14.12
N HIS A 113 5.67 -7.72 12.93
CA HIS A 113 5.98 -6.85 11.79
C HIS A 113 4.72 -6.50 10.98
N ARG A 114 3.64 -7.26 11.14
CA ARG A 114 2.42 -7.10 10.33
C ARG A 114 1.74 -5.77 10.61
N LEU A 115 1.47 -5.04 9.53
CA LEU A 115 0.70 -3.82 9.55
C LEU A 115 -0.78 -4.15 9.88
N LYS A 116 -1.26 -3.66 11.02
CA LYS A 116 -2.65 -3.86 11.46
C LYS A 116 -3.55 -2.74 10.99
N GLU A 117 -3.07 -1.52 11.16
CA GLU A 117 -3.78 -0.31 10.75
C GLU A 117 -2.91 0.48 9.78
N ALA A 118 -3.54 0.96 8.72
CA ALA A 118 -2.95 1.86 7.75
C ALA A 118 -3.99 2.94 7.45
N LYS A 119 -3.67 4.18 7.75
CA LYS A 119 -4.47 5.34 7.39
C LYS A 119 -3.67 6.22 6.45
N VAL A 120 -4.18 6.37 5.24
CA VAL A 120 -3.65 7.25 4.21
C VAL A 120 -4.38 8.59 4.31
N ILE A 121 -3.64 9.68 4.42
CA ILE A 121 -4.16 11.04 4.31
C ILE A 121 -3.62 11.58 3.00
N LEU A 122 -4.54 11.94 2.11
CA LEU A 122 -4.21 12.48 0.80
C LEU A 122 -3.87 13.98 0.90
N PRO A 123 -3.08 14.48 -0.07
CA PRO A 123 -2.86 15.91 -0.20
C PRO A 123 -4.16 16.67 -0.49
N ASP A 124 -4.39 17.78 0.21
CA ASP A 124 -5.53 18.69 -0.03
C ASP A 124 -5.28 19.67 -1.20
N GLY A 125 -4.23 19.46 -2.01
CA GLY A 125 -3.85 20.34 -3.12
C GLY A 125 -2.62 19.86 -3.91
N PRO A 126 -2.20 20.58 -4.96
CA PRO A 126 -1.15 20.13 -5.90
C PRO A 126 0.25 20.02 -5.30
N SER A 127 0.48 20.60 -4.11
CA SER A 127 1.73 20.53 -3.35
C SER A 127 1.58 19.80 -2.01
N GLY A 128 0.45 19.09 -1.81
CA GLY A 128 0.23 18.39 -0.56
C GLY A 128 1.10 17.15 -0.43
N ARG A 129 1.29 16.71 0.81
CA ARG A 129 2.05 15.50 1.13
C ARG A 129 1.12 14.32 1.37
N ILE A 130 1.50 13.14 0.91
CA ILE A 130 0.81 11.90 1.28
C ILE A 130 1.31 11.52 2.67
N ILE A 131 0.42 11.34 3.63
CA ILE A 131 0.79 10.87 4.97
C ILE A 131 0.25 9.47 5.16
N LEU A 132 1.15 8.54 5.51
CA LEU A 132 0.81 7.18 5.88
C LEU A 132 1.02 7.01 7.40
N LYS A 133 -0.08 6.79 8.12
CA LYS A 133 -0.08 6.45 9.54
C LYS A 133 -0.27 4.94 9.69
N CYS A 134 0.65 4.31 10.41
CA CYS A 134 0.79 2.86 10.49
C CYS A 134 0.81 2.38 11.95
N GLY A 135 0.15 1.26 12.22
CA GLY A 135 0.24 0.55 13.50
C GLY A 135 0.64 -0.92 13.30
N PHE A 136 1.57 -1.41 14.12
CA PHE A 136 2.15 -2.76 14.02
C PHE A 136 1.76 -3.67 15.20
N GLY A 137 1.93 -4.98 15.03
CA GLY A 137 1.95 -5.95 16.13
C GLY A 137 0.60 -6.54 16.56
N THR A 138 0.58 -7.19 17.73
CA THR A 138 -0.55 -8.00 18.23
C THR A 138 -1.52 -7.22 19.13
N LYS A 139 -1.10 -6.09 19.68
CA LYS A 139 -1.91 -5.17 20.49
C LYS A 139 -1.55 -3.73 20.12
N PHE A 140 -2.53 -2.93 19.72
CA PHE A 140 -2.35 -1.50 19.50
C PHE A 140 -2.17 -0.82 20.86
N LEU A 141 -0.93 -0.41 21.17
CA LEU A 141 -0.68 0.49 22.29
C LEU A 141 -0.92 1.93 21.80
N PRO A 142 -1.75 2.73 22.50
CA PRO A 142 -1.88 4.15 22.20
C PRO A 142 -0.49 4.82 22.17
N GLY A 143 -0.13 5.44 21.04
CA GLY A 143 1.20 6.05 20.84
C GLY A 143 2.23 5.18 20.10
N SER A 144 1.92 3.91 19.79
CA SER A 144 2.82 3.03 19.03
C SER A 144 2.62 3.12 17.50
N SER A 145 1.94 4.16 17.02
CA SER A 145 1.70 4.39 15.60
C SER A 145 2.80 5.26 15.01
N THR A 146 3.46 4.79 13.94
CA THR A 146 4.41 5.58 13.18
C THR A 146 3.66 6.38 12.12
N ALA A 147 3.96 7.67 12.00
CA ALA A 147 3.47 8.51 10.93
C ALA A 147 4.64 8.90 10.03
N ILE A 148 4.53 8.59 8.74
CA ILE A 148 5.52 8.95 7.74
C ILE A 148 4.85 9.79 6.65
N GLN A 149 5.58 10.75 6.12
CA GLN A 149 5.14 11.60 5.02
C GLN A 149 5.96 11.29 3.78
N TYR A 150 5.31 11.35 2.63
CA TYR A 150 5.93 11.30 1.32
C TYR A 150 5.98 12.71 0.74
N ASP A 151 7.16 13.10 0.30
CA ASP A 151 7.40 14.34 -0.44
C ASP A 151 7.48 14.00 -1.94
N ASP A 152 6.56 14.54 -2.72
CA ASP A 152 6.46 14.26 -4.15
C ASP A 152 7.61 14.90 -4.95
N LEU A 153 8.15 16.04 -4.51
CA LEU A 153 9.28 16.68 -5.20
C LEU A 153 10.57 15.91 -4.97
N ALA A 154 10.78 15.45 -3.74
CA ALA A 154 11.97 14.69 -3.37
C ALA A 154 11.83 13.18 -3.63
N GLN A 155 10.64 12.69 -3.99
CA GLN A 155 10.32 11.27 -4.18
C GLN A 155 10.75 10.39 -3.00
N THR A 156 10.66 10.91 -1.77
CA THR A 156 11.21 10.27 -0.57
C THR A 156 10.24 10.29 0.61
N TRP A 157 10.42 9.30 1.50
CA TRP A 157 9.70 9.21 2.76
C TRP A 157 10.53 9.77 3.92
N SER A 158 9.88 10.50 4.82
CA SER A 158 10.47 10.94 6.09
C SER A 158 9.51 10.68 7.26
N GLU A 159 10.07 10.43 8.44
CA GLU A 159 9.26 10.38 9.66
C GLU A 159 8.70 11.76 9.98
N LEU A 160 7.44 11.81 10.39
CA LEU A 160 6.87 13.03 10.95
C LEU A 160 7.37 13.16 12.38
N VAL A 161 8.38 14.00 12.58
CA VAL A 161 8.81 14.40 13.93
C VAL A 161 7.67 15.18 14.55
N GLY A 162 7.04 14.58 15.56
CA GLY A 162 6.01 15.20 16.39
C GLY A 162 6.60 16.09 17.47
#